data_AF-A0A6I4M6Z8-F1
#
_entry.id   AF-A0A6I4M6Z8-F1
#
_cell.length_a   1.000
_cell.length_b   1.000
_cell.length_c   1.000
_cell.angle_alpha   90.00
_cell.angle_beta   90.00
_cell.angle_gamma   90.00
#
_symmetry.space_group_name_H-M   'P 1'
#
loop_
_entity.id
_entity.type
_entity.pdbx_description
1 polymer ?
#
loop_
_entity_poly.entity_id
_entity_poly.type
_entity_poly.pdbx_seq_one_letter_code
_entity_poly.pdbx_strand_id
1 'polypeptide(L)'
;MSIQPQKVLRILIRKFNDASKIVEASLLLLDGAQSASIGRVTQTSLKTLAEIDSCPLVRLEKKMADMFRVVIPVDSMDVTSWQLAAAYAFKMASEASPRAIDIVLLTHTKHQLDHTSLASHLGPGASKALSKGKSFNLDDGVTLRHATLRTLGYSTRNSIVVAFYADEGMLEMLDGQKGVAGIVAVPEFDGDIYQWIKRWNPVVHGAERKATKPLIDDPVIENALKSITQMSNTAYDVMHPRDKEFAEDVFRILRAKGHALDPVSIKSWAIRTGWKPGAAEELSMVAAKIGKLKNKPSLGAMHDPHGRYERWKS
;
A
#
# COMPACT_ATOMS: atom_id res chain seq x y z
N MET A 1 7.52 17.56 55.52
CA MET A 1 8.54 17.02 54.58
C MET A 1 7.88 16.84 53.22
N SER A 2 8.19 17.73 52.28
CA SER A 2 7.64 17.74 50.92
C SER A 2 8.43 16.77 50.05
N ILE A 3 7.77 15.72 49.55
CA ILE A 3 8.36 14.77 48.62
C ILE A 3 8.07 15.28 47.21
N GLN A 4 9.13 15.67 46.50
CA GLN A 4 9.09 16.18 45.13
C GLN A 4 8.53 15.11 44.16
N PRO A 5 7.54 15.44 43.29
CA PRO A 5 6.85 14.49 42.41
C PRO A 5 7.74 13.84 41.34
N GLN A 6 8.98 14.33 41.16
CA GLN A 6 9.96 13.81 40.22
C GLN A 6 10.59 12.46 40.66
N LYS A 7 10.50 12.09 41.95
CA LYS A 7 11.10 10.83 42.46
C LYS A 7 10.21 9.60 42.38
N VAL A 8 8.88 9.76 42.29
CA VAL A 8 7.95 8.63 42.09
C VAL A 8 8.00 8.13 40.64
N LEU A 9 8.33 9.02 39.69
CA LEU A 9 8.41 8.71 38.26
C LEU A 9 9.59 7.80 37.87
N ARG A 10 10.64 7.72 38.69
CA ARG A 10 11.81 6.85 38.40
C ARG A 10 11.67 5.40 38.88
N ILE A 11 10.74 5.11 39.80
CA ILE A 11 10.58 3.77 40.38
C ILE A 11 9.58 2.92 39.58
N LEU A 12 8.71 3.54 38.78
CA LEU A 12 7.73 2.86 37.91
C LEU A 12 8.25 2.52 36.50
N ILE A 13 9.52 2.78 36.18
CA ILE A 13 10.11 2.62 34.83
C ILE A 13 10.72 1.22 34.58
N ARG A 14 10.59 0.24 35.49
CA ARG A 14 11.31 -1.05 35.36
C ARG A 14 10.53 -2.31 34.98
N LYS A 15 9.23 -2.26 34.76
CA LYS A 15 8.46 -3.34 34.12
C LYS A 15 7.32 -2.71 33.33
N PHE A 16 6.73 -3.48 32.42
CA PHE A 16 5.51 -3.20 31.65
C PHE A 16 5.74 -2.74 30.20
N ASN A 17 5.89 -3.76 29.36
CA ASN A 17 5.46 -3.85 27.97
C ASN A 17 3.98 -3.48 27.92
N ASP A 18 3.57 -2.35 27.35
CA ASP A 18 2.13 -2.11 27.22
C ASP A 18 1.74 -1.11 26.12
N ALA A 19 0.72 -1.49 25.36
CA ALA A 19 0.05 -0.73 24.29
C ALA A 19 -0.63 0.56 24.79
N SER A 20 -0.65 0.78 26.10
CA SER A 20 -1.18 1.97 26.78
C SER A 20 -0.50 3.29 26.36
N LYS A 21 0.74 3.26 25.84
CA LYS A 21 1.42 4.49 25.35
C LYS A 21 0.88 5.00 24.02
N ILE A 22 0.34 4.12 23.17
CA ILE A 22 -0.26 4.51 21.88
C ILE A 22 -1.53 5.34 22.11
N VAL A 23 -2.25 5.04 23.19
CA VAL A 23 -3.43 5.80 23.64
C VAL A 23 -3.02 7.16 24.19
N GLU A 24 -1.96 7.26 25.01
CA GLU A 24 -1.48 8.56 25.52
C GLU A 24 -0.91 9.46 24.41
N ALA A 25 -0.19 8.93 23.42
CA ALA A 25 0.29 9.70 22.27
C ALA A 25 -0.86 10.20 21.36
N SER A 26 -1.91 9.40 21.21
CA SER A 26 -3.12 9.79 20.47
C SER A 26 -3.97 10.81 21.24
N LEU A 27 -4.01 10.71 22.58
CA LEU A 27 -4.65 11.70 23.45
C LEU A 27 -3.86 13.02 23.51
N LEU A 28 -2.53 12.99 23.49
CA LEU A 28 -1.69 14.19 23.45
C LEU A 28 -1.86 15.00 22.15
N LEU A 29 -2.29 14.37 21.05
CA LEU A 29 -2.67 15.06 19.82
C LEU A 29 -4.08 15.68 19.89
N LEU A 30 -4.94 15.21 20.80
CA LEU A 30 -6.34 15.63 20.96
C LEU A 30 -6.58 16.63 22.11
N ASP A 31 -5.60 16.84 22.99
CA ASP A 31 -5.76 17.60 24.25
C ASP A 31 -5.74 19.15 24.08
N GLY A 32 -6.50 19.63 23.10
CA GLY A 32 -6.82 21.05 22.90
C GLY A 32 -8.28 21.41 23.18
N ALA A 33 -9.15 20.48 23.60
CA ALA A 33 -10.57 20.77 23.79
C ALA A 33 -11.22 20.05 24.98
N GLN A 34 -11.89 20.86 25.79
CA GLN A 34 -12.60 20.65 27.06
C GLN A 34 -13.18 19.26 27.40
N SER A 35 -13.00 18.94 28.70
CA SER A 35 -13.46 17.81 29.49
C SER A 35 -15.00 17.66 29.56
N ALA A 36 -15.54 16.58 28.95
CA ALA A 36 -16.80 15.93 29.35
C ALA A 36 -17.03 14.52 28.74
N SER A 37 -16.26 14.08 27.73
CA SER A 37 -16.51 12.80 26.99
C SER A 37 -15.57 11.63 27.32
N ILE A 38 -14.71 11.78 28.33
CA ILE A 38 -13.54 10.92 28.65
C ILE A 38 -13.92 9.43 28.93
N GLY A 39 -15.16 9.14 29.32
CA GLY A 39 -15.60 7.78 29.66
C GLY A 39 -15.89 6.84 28.48
N ARG A 40 -16.29 7.33 27.30
CA ARG A 40 -16.63 6.47 26.13
C ARG A 40 -15.45 6.27 25.17
N VAL A 41 -14.54 7.24 25.10
CA VAL A 41 -13.37 7.19 24.22
C VAL A 41 -12.37 6.13 24.69
N THR A 42 -12.21 5.96 26.00
CA THR A 42 -11.28 5.00 26.62
C THR A 42 -11.67 3.54 26.38
N GLN A 43 -12.97 3.19 26.45
CA GLN A 43 -13.43 1.83 26.16
C GLN A 43 -13.35 1.45 24.68
N THR A 44 -13.61 2.40 23.78
CA THR A 44 -13.54 2.17 22.34
C THR A 44 -12.09 1.95 21.91
N SER A 45 -11.17 2.82 22.39
CA SER A 45 -9.74 2.75 22.06
C SER A 45 -9.04 1.48 22.58
N LEU A 46 -9.46 0.95 23.75
CA LEU A 46 -8.89 -0.30 24.30
C LEU A 46 -9.38 -1.55 23.54
N LYS A 47 -10.62 -1.56 23.04
CA LYS A 47 -11.13 -2.65 22.19
C LYS A 47 -10.43 -2.69 20.84
N THR A 48 -10.19 -1.53 20.23
CA THR A 48 -9.48 -1.38 18.96
C THR A 48 -8.06 -1.95 19.01
N LEU A 49 -7.34 -1.74 20.13
CA LEU A 49 -5.99 -2.27 20.31
C LEU A 49 -5.97 -3.80 20.49
N ALA A 50 -6.94 -4.36 21.22
CA ALA A 50 -7.06 -5.81 21.40
C ALA A 50 -7.34 -6.55 20.07
N GLU A 51 -8.09 -5.94 19.16
CA GLU A 51 -8.37 -6.46 17.80
C GLU A 51 -7.14 -6.37 16.88
N ILE A 52 -6.29 -5.35 17.04
CA ILE A 52 -5.03 -5.21 16.29
C ILE A 52 -3.96 -6.19 16.80
N ASP A 53 -3.94 -6.49 18.11
CA ASP A 53 -2.96 -7.40 18.73
C ASP A 53 -3.28 -8.88 18.56
N SER A 54 -4.55 -9.22 18.33
CA SER A 54 -4.97 -10.59 18.01
C SER A 54 -4.75 -10.97 16.53
N CYS A 55 -4.27 -10.04 15.70
CA CYS A 55 -3.92 -10.30 14.31
C CYS A 55 -2.51 -10.93 14.22
N PRO A 56 -2.35 -12.18 13.76
CA PRO A 56 -1.04 -12.84 13.68
C PRO A 56 -0.23 -12.25 12.51
N LEU A 57 0.47 -11.15 12.75
CA LEU A 57 1.30 -10.48 11.74
C LEU A 57 2.67 -11.14 11.50
N VAL A 58 3.05 -12.20 12.23
CA VAL A 58 4.44 -12.69 12.19
C VAL A 58 4.54 -14.21 12.10
N ARG A 59 4.49 -14.74 10.87
CA ARG A 59 5.36 -15.85 10.43
C ARG A 59 5.32 -16.02 8.91
N LEU A 60 6.06 -15.19 8.17
CA LEU A 60 6.23 -15.39 6.73
C LEU A 60 7.71 -15.31 6.35
N GLU A 61 8.16 -16.38 5.68
CA GLU A 61 9.53 -16.58 5.21
C GLU A 61 9.94 -15.50 4.21
N LYS A 62 11.17 -15.03 4.39
CA LYS A 62 11.77 -13.89 3.72
C LYS A 62 12.15 -14.25 2.27
N LYS A 63 11.37 -13.78 1.29
CA LYS A 63 11.80 -13.63 -0.12
C LYS A 63 11.28 -12.28 -0.65
N MET A 64 12.22 -11.44 -1.08
CA MET A 64 12.05 -10.07 -1.61
C MET A 64 11.11 -9.15 -0.81
N ALA A 65 11.69 -8.40 0.14
CA ALA A 65 11.17 -7.17 0.77
C ALA A 65 9.66 -6.94 0.59
N ASP A 66 8.85 -7.80 1.20
CA ASP A 66 7.40 -7.73 1.02
C ASP A 66 6.89 -6.51 1.77
N MET A 67 6.55 -5.46 1.04
CA MET A 67 5.94 -4.27 1.57
C MET A 67 4.62 -4.66 2.26
N PHE A 68 4.48 -4.34 3.54
CA PHE A 68 3.29 -4.67 4.30
C PHE A 68 2.11 -3.83 3.81
N ARG A 69 0.94 -4.45 3.62
CA ARG A 69 -0.23 -3.78 3.07
C ARG A 69 -1.46 -4.05 3.93
N VAL A 70 -2.09 -2.97 4.40
CA VAL A 70 -3.30 -3.00 5.22
C VAL A 70 -4.38 -2.13 4.58
N VAL A 71 -5.63 -2.58 4.63
CA VAL A 71 -6.81 -1.80 4.25
C VAL A 71 -7.69 -1.61 5.47
N ILE A 72 -8.18 -0.38 5.65
CA ILE A 72 -9.18 -0.03 6.64
C ILE A 72 -10.47 0.28 5.89
N PRO A 73 -11.43 -0.66 5.84
CA PRO A 73 -12.69 -0.49 5.12
C PRO A 73 -13.72 0.28 5.97
N VAL A 74 -13.24 1.22 6.79
CA VAL A 74 -14.08 2.10 7.59
C VAL A 74 -14.25 3.39 6.79
N ASP A 75 -15.47 3.94 6.78
CA ASP A 75 -15.77 5.21 6.13
C ASP A 75 -14.73 6.26 6.53
N SER A 76 -14.11 6.89 5.52
CA SER A 76 -13.08 7.91 5.71
C SER A 76 -13.57 9.16 6.47
N MET A 77 -14.89 9.34 6.57
CA MET A 77 -15.56 10.38 7.36
C MET A 77 -15.73 10.00 8.84
N ASP A 78 -15.53 8.74 9.21
CA ASP A 78 -15.55 8.30 10.61
C ASP A 78 -14.17 8.52 11.26
N VAL A 79 -14.15 9.10 12.46
CA VAL A 79 -12.91 9.37 13.22
C VAL A 79 -12.08 8.11 13.49
N THR A 80 -12.75 6.95 13.60
CA THR A 80 -12.09 5.66 13.83
C THR A 80 -11.23 5.23 12.65
N SER A 81 -11.53 5.66 11.43
CA SER A 81 -10.71 5.36 10.24
C SER A 81 -9.28 5.92 10.40
N TRP A 82 -9.14 7.16 10.86
CA TRP A 82 -7.83 7.77 11.15
C TRP A 82 -7.15 7.12 12.34
N GLN A 83 -7.88 6.82 13.42
CA GLN A 83 -7.32 6.19 14.61
C GLN A 83 -6.74 4.80 14.30
N LEU A 84 -7.49 3.99 13.55
CA LEU A 84 -7.04 2.69 13.05
C LEU A 84 -5.82 2.85 12.13
N ALA A 85 -5.85 3.81 11.22
CA ALA A 85 -4.78 4.01 10.25
C ALA A 85 -3.46 4.40 10.93
N ALA A 86 -3.53 5.33 11.87
CA ALA A 86 -2.40 5.70 12.70
C ALA A 86 -1.90 4.49 13.49
N ALA A 87 -2.77 3.75 14.18
CA ALA A 87 -2.39 2.59 14.99
C ALA A 87 -1.67 1.50 14.16
N TYR A 88 -2.20 1.13 12.99
CA TYR A 88 -1.51 0.20 12.09
C TYR A 88 -0.17 0.75 11.61
N ALA A 89 -0.11 2.03 11.23
CA ALA A 89 1.14 2.63 10.76
C ALA A 89 2.23 2.63 11.83
N PHE A 90 1.88 2.92 13.08
CA PHE A 90 2.79 2.83 14.22
C PHE A 90 3.27 1.41 14.48
N LYS A 91 2.35 0.45 14.50
CA LYS A 91 2.68 -0.97 14.69
C LYS A 91 3.63 -1.45 13.60
N MET A 92 3.28 -1.21 12.34
CA MET A 92 4.11 -1.53 11.18
C MET A 92 5.47 -0.84 11.24
N ALA A 93 5.53 0.42 11.68
CA ALA A 93 6.79 1.14 11.78
C ALA A 93 7.72 0.52 12.83
N SER A 94 7.16 0.05 13.95
CA SER A 94 7.90 -0.63 15.02
C SER A 94 8.37 -2.04 14.64
N GLU A 95 7.59 -2.76 13.83
CA GLU A 95 7.86 -4.14 13.40
C GLU A 95 8.71 -4.24 12.14
N ALA A 96 8.84 -3.15 11.36
CA ALA A 96 9.67 -3.11 10.17
C ALA A 96 11.15 -3.40 10.49
N SER A 97 11.86 -4.04 9.55
CA SER A 97 13.30 -4.34 9.67
C SER A 97 14.06 -3.87 8.41
N PRO A 98 14.84 -2.77 8.47
CA PRO A 98 15.08 -1.93 9.66
C PRO A 98 13.81 -1.21 10.14
N ARG A 99 13.81 -0.77 11.40
CA ARG A 99 12.68 0.00 11.97
C ARG A 99 12.39 1.24 11.12
N ALA A 100 11.12 1.49 10.83
CA ALA A 100 10.72 2.72 10.16
C ALA A 100 10.56 3.84 11.19
N ILE A 101 11.12 5.02 10.89
CA ILE A 101 11.03 6.21 11.74
C ILE A 101 10.28 7.36 11.04
N ASP A 102 9.78 7.13 9.83
CA ASP A 102 9.03 8.09 9.02
C ASP A 102 7.67 7.49 8.68
N ILE A 103 6.61 8.08 9.22
CA ILE A 103 5.23 7.83 8.84
C ILE A 103 4.78 9.01 7.97
N VAL A 104 4.25 8.69 6.80
CA VAL A 104 3.79 9.68 5.83
C VAL A 104 2.28 9.61 5.71
N LEU A 105 1.58 10.66 6.13
CA LEU A 105 0.20 10.87 5.76
C LEU A 105 0.15 11.37 4.32
N LEU A 106 -0.25 10.49 3.41
CA LEU A 106 -0.44 10.78 2.00
C LEU A 106 -1.92 11.08 1.72
N THR A 107 -2.14 12.13 0.95
CA THR A 107 -3.45 12.58 0.48
C THR A 107 -3.31 13.03 -0.97
N HIS A 108 -4.41 13.09 -1.73
CA HIS A 108 -4.39 13.58 -3.11
C HIS A 108 -3.90 15.02 -3.19
N THR A 109 -4.42 15.88 -2.31
CA THR A 109 -4.07 17.28 -2.29
C THR A 109 -3.81 17.77 -0.88
N LYS A 110 -2.99 18.80 -0.78
CA LYS A 110 -2.74 19.50 0.47
C LYS A 110 -4.01 20.09 1.10
N HIS A 111 -4.97 20.48 0.26
CA HIS A 111 -6.26 21.01 0.71
C HIS A 111 -7.09 19.98 1.49
N GLN A 112 -6.78 18.68 1.39
CA GLN A 112 -7.45 17.67 2.22
C GLN A 112 -7.07 17.75 3.70
N LEU A 113 -6.11 18.62 4.08
CA LEU A 113 -5.85 19.01 5.47
C LEU A 113 -6.59 20.28 5.91
N ASP A 114 -7.40 20.88 5.03
CA ASP A 114 -8.19 22.07 5.33
C ASP A 114 -9.68 21.75 5.14
N HIS A 115 -10.49 21.97 6.17
CA HIS A 115 -11.96 21.84 6.10
C HIS A 115 -12.52 20.48 5.64
N THR A 116 -11.81 19.38 5.88
CA THR A 116 -12.29 18.01 5.63
C THR A 116 -12.56 17.23 6.92
N SER A 117 -13.15 16.03 6.81
CA SER A 117 -13.26 15.11 7.94
C SER A 117 -11.89 14.74 8.50
N LEU A 118 -10.91 14.40 7.66
CA LEU A 118 -9.52 14.17 8.06
C LEU A 118 -8.92 15.34 8.85
N ALA A 119 -9.13 16.59 8.41
CA ALA A 119 -8.67 17.78 9.14
C ALA A 119 -9.31 17.87 10.54
N SER A 120 -10.58 17.48 10.63
CA SER A 120 -11.33 17.42 11.89
C SER A 120 -10.83 16.29 12.80
N HIS A 121 -10.50 15.12 12.23
CA HIS A 121 -9.97 13.96 12.95
C HIS A 121 -8.56 14.21 13.52
N LEU A 122 -7.72 14.92 12.77
CA LEU A 122 -6.39 15.35 13.21
C LEU A 122 -6.44 16.44 14.27
N GLY A 123 -7.49 17.26 14.25
CA GLY A 123 -7.61 18.46 15.06
C GLY A 123 -6.89 19.68 14.45
N PRO A 124 -7.32 20.90 14.83
CA PRO A 124 -6.93 22.14 14.16
C PRO A 124 -5.42 22.45 14.26
N GLY A 125 -4.78 22.06 15.37
CA GLY A 125 -3.34 22.25 15.58
C GLY A 125 -2.50 21.38 14.67
N ALA A 126 -2.79 20.07 14.66
CA ALA A 126 -2.06 19.10 13.85
C ALA A 126 -2.27 19.35 12.35
N SER A 127 -3.52 19.54 11.93
CA SER A 127 -3.86 19.76 10.52
C SER A 127 -3.17 21.01 9.96
N LYS A 128 -3.20 22.13 10.69
CA LYS A 128 -2.54 23.40 10.29
C LYS A 128 -1.02 23.30 10.25
N ALA A 129 -0.41 22.48 11.10
CA ALA A 129 1.03 22.30 11.11
C ALA A 129 1.49 21.38 9.96
N LEU A 130 0.78 20.27 9.74
CA LEU A 130 1.02 19.37 8.60
C LEU A 130 0.81 20.10 7.27
N SER A 131 -0.22 20.94 7.16
CA SER A 131 -0.43 21.79 5.97
C SER A 131 0.65 22.86 5.82
N LYS A 132 1.48 23.14 6.83
CA LYS A 132 2.67 24.00 6.66
C LYS A 132 3.94 23.22 6.35
N GLY A 133 3.85 21.91 6.15
CA GLY A 133 4.99 21.03 5.92
C GLY A 133 5.80 20.75 7.19
N LYS A 134 5.25 21.02 8.37
CA LYS A 134 5.88 20.63 9.64
C LYS A 134 5.68 19.15 9.87
N SER A 135 6.70 18.50 10.44
CA SER A 135 6.60 17.13 10.95
C SER A 135 6.29 17.15 12.44
N PHE A 136 5.57 16.13 12.90
CA PHE A 136 5.32 15.84 14.30
C PHE A 136 6.25 14.73 14.76
N ASN A 137 6.93 14.94 15.88
CA ASN A 137 7.57 13.83 16.57
C ASN A 137 6.47 13.08 17.31
N LEU A 138 6.30 11.84 16.92
CA LEU A 138 5.52 10.87 17.65
C LEU A 138 6.45 10.21 18.69
N ASP A 139 5.89 9.26 19.43
CA ASP A 139 6.66 8.50 20.40
C ASP A 139 7.82 7.74 19.75
N ASP A 140 8.87 7.55 20.54
CA ASP A 140 9.95 6.60 20.25
C ASP A 140 10.74 6.93 18.96
N GLY A 141 10.83 8.23 18.65
CA GLY A 141 11.62 8.79 17.55
C GLY A 141 10.96 8.68 16.18
N VAL A 142 9.71 8.20 16.12
CA VAL A 142 8.92 8.15 14.88
C VAL A 142 8.44 9.56 14.54
N THR A 143 8.46 9.93 13.27
CA THR A 143 7.98 11.22 12.80
C THR A 143 6.76 11.04 11.91
N LEU A 144 5.74 11.88 12.08
CA LEU A 144 4.60 12.00 11.17
C LEU A 144 4.77 13.25 10.33
N ARG A 145 4.72 13.11 9.01
CA ARG A 145 4.67 14.22 8.08
C ARG A 145 3.57 14.03 7.05
N HIS A 146 3.17 15.13 6.44
CA HIS A 146 2.24 15.11 5.31
C HIS A 146 2.98 15.09 3.98
N ALA A 147 2.41 14.41 3.01
CA ALA A 147 2.80 14.50 1.61
C ALA A 147 1.59 14.39 0.68
N THR A 148 1.82 14.79 -0.57
CA THR A 148 1.01 14.45 -1.74
C THR A 148 1.86 13.60 -2.67
N LEU A 149 1.29 12.96 -3.68
CA LEU A 149 2.07 12.22 -4.69
C LEU A 149 3.18 13.09 -5.31
N ARG A 150 2.91 14.40 -5.50
CA ARG A 150 3.88 15.36 -6.01
C ARG A 150 5.02 15.66 -5.03
N THR A 151 4.77 15.63 -3.73
CA THR A 151 5.74 16.03 -2.70
C THR A 151 6.35 14.86 -1.94
N LEU A 152 5.91 13.62 -2.19
CA LEU A 152 6.48 12.40 -1.62
C LEU A 152 7.95 12.19 -2.04
N GLY A 153 8.33 12.75 -3.20
CA GLY A 153 9.66 12.62 -3.79
C GLY A 153 9.86 11.30 -4.53
N TYR A 154 11.06 11.06 -5.06
CA TYR A 154 11.38 9.86 -5.86
C TYR A 154 11.80 8.63 -5.03
N SER A 155 12.14 8.83 -3.76
CA SER A 155 12.44 7.75 -2.82
C SER A 155 12.05 8.19 -1.42
N THR A 156 11.44 7.28 -0.68
CA THR A 156 11.23 7.41 0.75
C THR A 156 12.35 6.69 1.52
N ARG A 157 12.46 6.89 2.83
CA ARG A 157 13.54 6.36 3.66
C ARG A 157 13.01 5.30 4.61
N ASN A 158 12.65 4.14 4.07
CA ASN A 158 12.07 3.05 4.86
C ASN A 158 10.83 3.55 5.63
N SER A 159 9.86 4.10 4.90
CA SER A 159 8.72 4.83 5.46
C SER A 159 7.46 3.97 5.43
N ILE A 160 6.57 4.16 6.41
CA ILE A 160 5.20 3.65 6.36
C ILE A 160 4.30 4.75 5.82
N VAL A 161 3.50 4.45 4.80
CA VAL A 161 2.62 5.43 4.17
C VAL A 161 1.17 5.14 4.57
N VAL A 162 0.51 6.13 5.16
CA VAL A 162 -0.94 6.14 5.34
C VAL A 162 -1.55 6.86 4.15
N ALA A 163 -2.10 6.10 3.20
CA ALA A 163 -2.84 6.63 2.06
C ALA A 163 -4.29 6.88 2.48
N PHE A 164 -4.62 8.15 2.74
CA PHE A 164 -5.96 8.56 3.19
C PHE A 164 -6.75 9.13 2.02
N TYR A 165 -8.01 8.70 1.89
CA TYR A 165 -8.79 8.83 0.66
C TYR A 165 -8.09 8.11 -0.49
N ALA A 166 -7.75 6.84 -0.29
CA ALA A 166 -6.99 6.05 -1.24
C ALA A 166 -7.84 5.62 -2.44
N ASP A 167 -7.29 5.80 -3.64
CA ASP A 167 -7.79 5.24 -4.89
C ASP A 167 -6.75 4.30 -5.54
N GLU A 168 -7.13 3.59 -6.61
CA GLU A 168 -6.21 2.72 -7.37
C GLU A 168 -4.94 3.45 -7.80
N GLY A 169 -5.05 4.67 -8.32
CA GLY A 169 -3.92 5.42 -8.87
C GLY A 169 -2.89 5.78 -7.80
N MET A 170 -3.35 6.24 -6.63
CA MET A 170 -2.49 6.55 -5.50
C MET A 170 -1.73 5.33 -5.00
N LEU A 171 -2.43 4.19 -4.86
CA LEU A 171 -1.82 2.96 -4.35
C LEU A 171 -0.87 2.32 -5.37
N GLU A 172 -1.19 2.36 -6.67
CA GLU A 172 -0.29 1.93 -7.74
C GLU A 172 1.02 2.74 -7.74
N MET A 173 0.92 4.06 -7.60
CA MET A 173 2.11 4.92 -7.49
C MET A 173 2.98 4.57 -6.27
N LEU A 174 2.35 4.21 -5.14
CA LEU A 174 3.05 3.75 -3.95
C LEU A 174 3.73 2.39 -4.13
N ASP A 175 3.11 1.46 -4.85
CA ASP A 175 3.75 0.17 -5.19
C ASP A 175 5.00 0.35 -6.05
N GLY A 176 5.02 1.38 -6.90
CA GLY A 176 6.20 1.76 -7.68
C GLY A 176 7.27 2.50 -6.87
N GLN A 177 6.99 2.94 -5.65
CA GLN A 177 7.86 3.86 -4.91
C GLN A 177 8.95 3.14 -4.13
N LYS A 178 10.21 3.55 -4.33
CA LYS A 178 11.34 2.99 -3.56
C LYS A 178 11.31 3.48 -2.11
N GLY A 179 11.68 2.57 -1.21
CA GLY A 179 11.83 2.86 0.22
C GLY A 179 10.54 2.89 1.02
N VAL A 180 9.39 2.54 0.42
CA VAL A 180 8.16 2.33 1.18
C VAL A 180 8.23 0.94 1.81
N ALA A 181 8.15 0.88 3.13
CA ALA A 181 8.20 -0.36 3.89
C ALA A 181 6.80 -0.94 4.15
N GLY A 182 5.78 -0.09 4.12
CA GLY A 182 4.39 -0.51 4.24
C GLY A 182 3.39 0.58 3.84
N ILE A 183 2.19 0.14 3.51
CA ILE A 183 1.05 0.95 3.10
C ILE A 183 -0.14 0.61 4.00
N VAL A 184 -0.76 1.63 4.56
CA VAL A 184 -2.07 1.58 5.21
C VAL A 184 -3.03 2.39 4.35
N ALA A 185 -3.99 1.74 3.71
CA ALA A 185 -4.95 2.37 2.82
C ALA A 185 -6.29 2.58 3.53
N VAL A 186 -6.80 3.81 3.46
CA VAL A 186 -8.16 4.19 3.87
C VAL A 186 -8.89 4.67 2.62
N PRO A 187 -9.73 3.84 1.98
CA PRO A 187 -10.44 4.21 0.76
C PRO A 187 -11.38 5.39 0.99
N GLU A 188 -11.62 6.19 -0.05
CA GLU A 188 -12.66 7.23 0.02
C GLU A 188 -14.05 6.61 -0.11
N PHE A 189 -14.23 5.73 -1.10
CA PHE A 189 -15.47 5.01 -1.36
C PHE A 189 -15.27 3.50 -1.46
N ASP A 190 -16.38 2.78 -1.26
CA ASP A 190 -16.42 1.33 -1.43
C ASP A 190 -16.09 0.94 -2.88
N GLY A 191 -15.06 0.09 -3.03
CA GLY A 191 -14.64 -0.43 -4.32
C GLY A 191 -13.53 0.37 -5.03
N ASP A 192 -13.15 1.55 -4.51
CA ASP A 192 -12.11 2.42 -5.11
C ASP A 192 -10.74 1.76 -5.26
N ILE A 193 -10.48 0.69 -4.50
CA ILE A 193 -9.19 -0.01 -4.46
C ILE A 193 -9.36 -1.52 -4.69
N TYR A 194 -10.44 -1.93 -5.35
CA TYR A 194 -10.77 -3.35 -5.56
C TYR A 194 -9.67 -4.13 -6.30
N GLN A 195 -9.09 -3.55 -7.36
CA GLN A 195 -8.01 -4.20 -8.12
C GLN A 195 -6.74 -4.26 -7.30
N TRP A 196 -6.42 -3.22 -6.51
CA TRP A 196 -5.30 -3.25 -5.59
C TRP A 196 -5.44 -4.36 -4.53
N ILE A 197 -6.63 -4.52 -3.94
CA ILE A 197 -6.94 -5.62 -3.01
C ILE A 197 -6.77 -6.98 -3.70
N LYS A 198 -7.33 -7.14 -4.92
CA LYS A 198 -7.22 -8.38 -5.69
C LYS A 198 -5.76 -8.72 -6.02
N ARG A 199 -4.94 -7.72 -6.34
CA ARG A 199 -3.53 -7.84 -6.72
C ARG A 199 -2.65 -8.33 -5.57
N TRP A 200 -2.81 -7.70 -4.40
CA TRP A 200 -1.90 -7.88 -3.28
C TRP A 200 -2.42 -8.78 -2.16
N ASN A 201 -3.73 -9.04 -2.11
CA ASN A 201 -4.37 -9.74 -1.00
C ASN A 201 -3.92 -9.18 0.37
N PRO A 202 -4.12 -7.86 0.60
CA PRO A 202 -3.66 -7.17 1.80
C PRO A 202 -4.41 -7.67 3.04
N VAL A 203 -3.91 -7.33 4.23
CA VAL A 203 -4.68 -7.49 5.47
C VAL A 203 -5.82 -6.48 5.45
N VAL A 204 -7.07 -6.94 5.56
CA VAL A 204 -8.24 -6.05 5.64
C VAL A 204 -8.70 -6.03 7.09
N HIS A 205 -8.73 -4.85 7.69
CA HIS A 205 -9.17 -4.68 9.08
C HIS A 205 -10.59 -5.23 9.27
N GLY A 206 -10.78 -6.03 10.32
CA GLY A 206 -12.06 -6.67 10.63
C GLY A 206 -12.44 -7.86 9.74
N ALA A 207 -11.57 -8.28 8.81
CA ALA A 207 -11.85 -9.41 7.91
C ALA A 207 -10.78 -10.51 7.99
N GLU A 208 -11.22 -11.75 7.83
CA GLU A 208 -10.31 -12.89 7.73
C GLU A 208 -9.51 -12.85 6.42
N ARG A 209 -8.22 -13.19 6.52
CA ARG A 209 -7.34 -13.23 5.36
C ARG A 209 -7.68 -14.44 4.48
N LYS A 210 -8.10 -14.16 3.25
CA LYS A 210 -8.37 -15.19 2.24
C LYS A 210 -7.05 -15.75 1.67
N ALA A 211 -7.08 -17.00 1.23
CA ALA A 211 -5.94 -17.60 0.53
C ALA A 211 -5.63 -16.83 -0.78
N THR A 212 -4.35 -16.58 -1.02
CA THR A 212 -3.88 -15.87 -2.22
C THR A 212 -4.15 -16.72 -3.46
N LYS A 213 -4.93 -16.19 -4.40
CA LYS A 213 -5.14 -16.81 -5.72
C LYS A 213 -4.08 -16.33 -6.72
N PRO A 214 -3.74 -17.14 -7.75
CA PRO A 214 -2.98 -16.67 -8.90
C PRO A 214 -3.69 -15.48 -9.55
N LEU A 215 -2.92 -14.51 -10.07
CA LEU A 215 -3.50 -13.42 -10.88
C LEU A 215 -3.73 -13.87 -12.32
N ILE A 216 -2.98 -14.87 -12.77
CA ILE A 216 -3.10 -15.47 -14.10
C ILE A 216 -3.35 -16.95 -13.87
N ASP A 217 -4.51 -17.44 -14.28
CA ASP A 217 -4.89 -18.85 -14.11
C ASP A 217 -4.20 -19.76 -15.15
N ASP A 218 -3.88 -19.21 -16.32
CA ASP A 218 -3.26 -19.94 -17.42
C ASP A 218 -1.72 -19.94 -17.29
N PRO A 219 -1.09 -21.09 -16.98
CA PRO A 219 0.36 -21.16 -16.77
C PRO A 219 1.17 -20.81 -18.02
N VAL A 220 0.61 -21.02 -19.22
CA VAL A 220 1.28 -20.68 -20.48
C VAL A 220 1.35 -19.16 -20.64
N ILE A 221 0.28 -18.45 -20.27
CA ILE A 221 0.29 -16.98 -20.25
C ILE A 221 1.29 -16.49 -19.21
N GLU A 222 1.30 -17.05 -18.00
CA GLU A 222 2.26 -16.64 -16.97
C GLU A 222 3.72 -16.87 -17.41
N ASN A 223 4.04 -18.01 -18.02
CA ASN A 223 5.39 -18.29 -18.53
C ASN A 223 5.79 -17.36 -19.69
N ALA A 224 4.84 -17.00 -20.55
CA ALA A 224 5.05 -15.99 -21.58
C ALA A 224 5.31 -14.60 -20.97
N LEU A 225 4.59 -14.21 -19.93
CA LEU A 225 4.82 -12.95 -19.21
C LEU A 225 6.18 -12.93 -18.49
N LYS A 226 6.62 -14.06 -17.92
CA LYS A 226 7.99 -14.22 -17.38
C LYS A 226 9.03 -14.01 -18.48
N SER A 227 8.79 -14.52 -19.69
CA SER A 227 9.69 -14.31 -20.84
C SER A 227 9.75 -12.83 -21.26
N ILE A 228 8.61 -12.14 -21.30
CA ILE A 228 8.57 -10.68 -21.54
C ILE A 228 9.38 -9.96 -20.46
N THR A 229 9.17 -10.29 -19.20
CA THR A 229 9.86 -9.69 -18.05
C THR A 229 11.37 -9.88 -18.11
N GLN A 230 11.85 -11.07 -18.49
CA GLN A 230 13.28 -11.36 -18.61
C GLN A 230 13.97 -10.57 -19.74
N MET A 231 13.21 -10.21 -20.78
CA MET A 231 13.72 -9.50 -21.95
C MET A 231 13.52 -7.99 -21.89
N SER A 232 12.69 -7.50 -20.95
CA SER A 232 12.30 -6.08 -20.86
C SER A 232 12.99 -5.38 -19.71
N ASN A 233 13.19 -4.06 -19.84
CA ASN A 233 13.71 -3.26 -18.74
C ASN A 233 12.58 -2.76 -17.82
N THR A 234 12.28 -3.51 -16.76
CA THR A 234 11.17 -3.22 -15.83
C THR A 234 11.42 -2.06 -14.86
N ALA A 235 12.65 -1.51 -14.84
CA ALA A 235 13.04 -0.44 -13.92
C ALA A 235 12.46 0.93 -14.30
N TYR A 236 12.07 1.10 -15.56
CA TYR A 236 11.49 2.33 -16.10
C TYR A 236 9.97 2.29 -16.13
N ASP A 237 9.35 3.46 -16.05
CA ASP A 237 7.90 3.62 -16.04
C ASP A 237 7.29 3.62 -17.45
N VAL A 238 8.10 3.40 -18.48
CA VAL A 238 7.70 3.35 -19.90
C VAL A 238 8.43 2.20 -20.56
N MET A 239 7.76 1.44 -21.43
CA MET A 239 8.37 0.34 -22.17
C MET A 239 9.26 0.88 -23.30
N HIS A 240 10.44 0.28 -23.46
CA HIS A 240 11.25 0.56 -24.64
C HIS A 240 10.54 0.05 -25.91
N PRO A 241 10.66 0.71 -27.08
CA PRO A 241 10.00 0.26 -28.31
C PRO A 241 10.24 -1.21 -28.67
N ARG A 242 11.48 -1.70 -28.45
CA ARG A 242 11.84 -3.11 -28.64
C ARG A 242 11.12 -4.07 -27.67
N ASP A 243 10.95 -3.67 -26.42
CA ASP A 243 10.23 -4.45 -25.41
C ASP A 243 8.75 -4.58 -25.78
N LYS A 244 8.19 -3.48 -26.31
CA LYS A 244 6.83 -3.42 -26.83
C LYS A 244 6.63 -4.30 -28.05
N GLU A 245 7.54 -4.27 -29.02
CA GLU A 245 7.52 -5.17 -30.18
C GLU A 245 7.57 -6.64 -29.74
N PHE A 246 8.46 -6.96 -28.79
CA PHE A 246 8.57 -8.31 -28.24
C PHE A 246 7.27 -8.75 -27.54
N ALA A 247 6.66 -7.88 -26.72
CA ALA A 247 5.39 -8.16 -26.08
C ALA A 247 4.24 -8.33 -27.10
N GLU A 248 4.20 -7.52 -28.17
CA GLU A 248 3.23 -7.67 -29.25
C GLU A 248 3.34 -9.05 -29.93
N ASP A 249 4.57 -9.49 -30.24
CA ASP A 249 4.81 -10.83 -30.82
C ASP A 249 4.34 -11.94 -29.88
N VAL A 250 4.69 -11.86 -28.59
CA VAL A 250 4.30 -12.86 -27.59
C VAL A 250 2.78 -12.95 -27.47
N PHE A 251 2.08 -11.81 -27.33
CA PHE A 251 0.62 -11.81 -27.24
C PHE A 251 -0.05 -12.28 -28.53
N ARG A 252 0.52 -12.00 -29.70
CA ARG A 252 0.00 -12.54 -30.98
C ARG A 252 0.15 -14.06 -31.06
N ILE A 253 1.28 -14.61 -30.59
CA ILE A 253 1.46 -16.07 -30.50
C ILE A 253 0.41 -16.68 -29.57
N LEU A 254 0.24 -16.14 -28.36
CA LEU A 254 -0.77 -16.62 -27.41
C LEU A 254 -2.19 -16.55 -27.99
N ARG A 255 -2.55 -15.43 -28.61
CA ARG A 255 -3.86 -15.23 -29.24
C ARG A 255 -4.08 -16.20 -30.40
N ALA A 256 -3.06 -16.42 -31.24
CA ALA A 256 -3.12 -17.39 -32.32
C ALA A 256 -3.24 -18.84 -31.81
N LYS A 257 -2.77 -19.13 -30.59
CA LYS A 257 -2.90 -20.43 -29.94
C LYS A 257 -4.19 -20.61 -29.13
N GLY A 258 -5.05 -19.60 -29.11
CA GLY A 258 -6.39 -19.68 -28.52
C GLY A 258 -6.48 -19.17 -27.08
N HIS A 259 -5.40 -18.64 -26.52
CA HIS A 259 -5.40 -18.08 -25.18
C HIS A 259 -6.16 -16.74 -25.13
N ALA A 260 -6.92 -16.53 -24.06
CA ALA A 260 -7.60 -15.27 -23.77
C ALA A 260 -6.67 -14.35 -22.98
N LEU A 261 -6.45 -13.14 -23.48
CA LEU A 261 -5.65 -12.13 -22.80
C LEU A 261 -6.58 -11.26 -21.96
N ASP A 262 -6.40 -11.28 -20.63
CA ASP A 262 -7.08 -10.35 -19.72
C ASP A 262 -6.12 -9.20 -19.37
N PRO A 263 -6.33 -7.98 -19.92
CA PRO A 263 -5.44 -6.85 -19.68
C PRO A 263 -5.31 -6.47 -18.20
N VAL A 264 -6.40 -6.57 -17.43
CA VAL A 264 -6.42 -6.14 -16.03
C VAL A 264 -5.56 -7.07 -15.17
N SER A 265 -5.68 -8.38 -15.39
CA SER A 265 -4.86 -9.37 -14.71
C SER A 265 -3.40 -9.32 -15.17
N ILE A 266 -3.13 -9.06 -16.45
CA ILE A 266 -1.76 -8.87 -16.99
C ILE A 266 -1.09 -7.66 -16.33
N LYS A 267 -1.76 -6.50 -16.25
CA LYS A 267 -1.26 -5.31 -15.56
C LYS A 267 -0.91 -5.65 -14.11
N SER A 268 -1.84 -6.29 -13.41
CA SER A 268 -1.68 -6.61 -12.00
C SER A 268 -0.56 -7.60 -11.74
N TRP A 269 -0.40 -8.60 -12.63
CA TRP A 269 0.71 -9.53 -12.59
C TRP A 269 2.04 -8.80 -12.79
N ALA A 270 2.14 -7.91 -13.78
CA ALA A 270 3.36 -7.16 -14.06
C ALA A 270 3.79 -6.30 -12.86
N ILE A 271 2.86 -5.53 -12.28
CA ILE A 271 3.13 -4.73 -11.07
C ILE A 271 3.62 -5.63 -9.93
N ARG A 272 2.95 -6.77 -9.70
CA ARG A 272 3.34 -7.72 -8.65
C ARG A 272 4.73 -8.34 -8.87
N THR A 273 5.16 -8.46 -10.13
CA THR A 273 6.50 -8.94 -10.51
C THR A 273 7.54 -7.82 -10.56
N GLY A 274 7.20 -6.62 -10.10
CA GLY A 274 8.14 -5.50 -9.92
C GLY A 274 8.25 -4.56 -11.12
N TRP A 275 7.32 -4.64 -12.08
CA TRP A 275 7.22 -3.61 -13.11
C TRP A 275 6.70 -2.31 -12.51
N LYS A 276 7.22 -1.19 -13.03
CA LYS A 276 6.67 0.13 -12.72
C LYS A 276 5.23 0.26 -13.27
N PRO A 277 4.32 0.98 -12.59
CA PRO A 277 2.92 1.07 -12.98
C PRO A 277 2.68 1.52 -14.42
N GLY A 278 3.42 2.51 -14.92
CA GLY A 278 3.27 3.01 -16.29
C GLY A 278 3.67 1.98 -17.35
N ALA A 279 4.77 1.25 -17.14
CA ALA A 279 5.20 0.20 -18.06
C ALA A 279 4.24 -1.01 -18.02
N ALA A 280 3.70 -1.33 -16.84
CA ALA A 280 2.67 -2.36 -16.70
C ALA A 280 1.35 -1.96 -17.39
N GLU A 281 0.98 -0.68 -17.33
CA GLU A 281 -0.16 -0.12 -18.05
C GLU A 281 0.04 -0.25 -19.56
N GLU A 282 1.20 0.13 -20.10
CA GLU A 282 1.51 -0.03 -21.53
C GLU A 282 1.45 -1.49 -21.98
N LEU A 283 1.97 -2.42 -21.17
CA LEU A 283 1.88 -3.86 -21.43
C LEU A 283 0.42 -4.32 -21.51
N SER A 284 -0.43 -3.82 -20.61
CA SER A 284 -1.86 -4.12 -20.59
C SER A 284 -2.58 -3.56 -21.82
N MET A 285 -2.22 -2.36 -22.29
CA MET A 285 -2.77 -1.77 -23.50
C MET A 285 -2.39 -2.58 -24.75
N VAL A 286 -1.16 -3.11 -24.79
CA VAL A 286 -0.70 -4.02 -25.86
C VAL A 286 -1.51 -5.31 -25.82
N ALA A 287 -1.70 -5.92 -24.64
CA ALA A 287 -2.55 -7.10 -24.49
C ALA A 287 -4.00 -6.84 -24.94
N ALA A 288 -4.58 -5.70 -24.57
CA ALA A 288 -5.93 -5.31 -24.96
C ALA A 288 -6.06 -5.11 -26.47
N LYS A 289 -5.09 -4.44 -27.10
CA LYS A 289 -5.03 -4.22 -28.55
C LYS A 289 -5.00 -5.55 -29.30
N ILE A 290 -4.16 -6.49 -28.88
CA ILE A 290 -4.03 -7.81 -29.52
C ILE A 290 -5.26 -8.69 -29.24
N GLY A 291 -5.81 -8.65 -28.02
CA GLY A 291 -7.02 -9.39 -27.64
C GLY A 291 -8.24 -9.00 -28.50
N LYS A 292 -8.35 -7.72 -28.86
CA LYS A 292 -9.43 -7.14 -29.68
C LYS A 292 -9.27 -7.33 -31.19
N LEU A 293 -8.21 -7.97 -31.67
CA LEU A 293 -8.04 -8.23 -33.10
C LEU A 293 -9.20 -9.10 -33.63
N LYS A 294 -9.82 -8.64 -34.73
CA LYS A 294 -10.94 -9.33 -35.39
C LYS A 294 -10.54 -10.70 -35.93
N ASN A 295 -9.34 -10.77 -36.52
CA ASN A 295 -8.82 -11.98 -37.14
C ASN A 295 -7.71 -12.58 -36.29
N LYS A 296 -7.57 -13.90 -36.39
CA LYS A 296 -6.45 -14.64 -35.80
C LYS A 296 -5.12 -14.08 -36.35
N PRO A 297 -4.16 -13.70 -35.48
CA PRO A 297 -2.87 -13.19 -35.94
C PRO A 297 -2.13 -14.21 -36.81
N SER A 298 -1.52 -13.74 -37.89
CA SER A 298 -0.59 -14.55 -38.69
C SER A 298 0.77 -14.62 -37.99
N LEU A 299 1.35 -15.83 -37.94
CA LEU A 299 2.65 -16.08 -37.31
C LEU A 299 3.79 -16.20 -38.34
N GLY A 300 3.50 -16.17 -39.64
CA GLY A 300 4.48 -16.47 -40.69
C GLY A 300 5.65 -15.49 -40.80
N ALA A 301 5.48 -14.25 -40.32
CA ALA A 301 6.54 -13.23 -40.33
C ALA A 301 7.42 -13.26 -39.06
N MET A 302 7.06 -14.07 -38.05
CA MET A 302 7.77 -14.13 -36.77
C MET A 302 8.89 -15.14 -36.79
N HIS A 303 9.98 -14.84 -36.07
CA HIS A 303 11.07 -15.79 -35.89
C HIS A 303 10.74 -16.83 -34.80
N ASP A 304 10.66 -18.10 -35.20
CA ASP A 304 10.39 -19.26 -34.33
C ASP A 304 9.17 -19.09 -33.38
N PRO A 305 7.96 -18.81 -33.89
CA PRO A 305 6.78 -18.64 -33.04
C PRO A 305 6.33 -19.94 -32.37
N HIS A 306 6.57 -21.08 -33.01
CA HIS A 306 6.21 -22.41 -32.49
C HIS A 306 7.15 -22.85 -31.38
N GLY A 307 8.48 -22.73 -31.55
CA GLY A 307 9.43 -23.06 -30.51
C GLY A 307 9.30 -22.15 -29.29
N ARG A 308 9.01 -20.84 -29.47
CA ARG A 308 8.66 -19.93 -28.36
C ARG A 308 7.47 -20.45 -27.57
N TYR A 309 6.40 -20.84 -28.25
CA TYR A 309 5.18 -21.34 -27.60
C TYR A 309 5.43 -22.64 -26.83
N GLU A 310 6.17 -23.60 -27.41
CA GLU A 310 6.48 -24.85 -26.72
C GLU A 310 7.31 -24.62 -25.44
N ARG A 311 8.21 -23.64 -25.43
CA ARG A 311 8.95 -23.24 -24.21
C ARG A 311 8.06 -22.67 -23.10
N TRP A 312 6.87 -22.17 -23.41
CA TRP A 312 5.93 -21.67 -22.39
C TRP A 312 5.01 -22.76 -21.84
N LYS A 313 4.87 -23.87 -22.57
CA LYS A 313 4.09 -25.04 -22.15
C LYS A 313 4.84 -25.97 -21.21
N SER A 314 6.16 -26.07 -21.38
CA SER A 314 7.06 -26.83 -20.50
C SER A 314 7.18 -26.17 -19.13
#